data_AF-X0X8S4-F1
#
_entry.id   AF-X0X8S4-F1
#
_cell.length_a   1.000
_cell.length_b   1.000
_cell.length_c   1.000
_cell.angle_alpha   90.00
_cell.angle_beta   90.00
_cell.angle_gamma   90.00
#
_symmetry.space_group_name_H-M   'P 1'
#
loop_
_entity.id
_entity.type
_entity.pdbx_description
1 polymer ?
#
loop_
_entity_poly.entity_id
_entity_poly.type
_entity_poly.pdbx_seq_one_letter_code
_entity_poly.pdbx_strand_id
1 'polypeptide(L)'
;RGMFRVDDLTQDLYFSENAQMNGSLWPGLRNLKGVSEGSMTRYPLKRYEPLKAELDAFLMAVIENDHVPVSGEDGLAALRLALALVESGRTHQVVQVADDSI
;
A
#
# COMPACT_ATOMS: atom_id res chain seq x y z
N ARG A 1 17.57 12.36 0.33
CA ARG A 1 16.27 11.78 -0.10
C ARG A 1 15.90 10.73 0.93
N GLY A 2 14.62 10.44 1.12
CA GLY A 2 14.16 9.47 2.11
C GLY A 2 12.96 8.67 1.57
N MET A 3 12.51 7.69 2.34
CA MET A 3 11.39 6.81 2.00
C MET A 3 10.42 6.75 3.18
N PHE A 4 9.13 6.86 2.88
CA PHE A 4 8.07 6.51 3.83
C PHE A 4 7.66 5.05 3.61
N ARG A 5 7.52 4.31 4.71
CA ARG A 5 6.95 2.97 4.71
C ARG A 5 5.78 2.94 5.67
N VAL A 6 4.60 2.59 5.16
CA VAL A 6 3.40 2.34 5.95
C VAL A 6 3.26 0.83 6.15
N ASP A 7 3.04 0.42 7.38
CA ASP A 7 2.54 -0.91 7.71
C ASP A 7 1.10 -0.77 8.20
N ASP A 8 0.15 -1.19 7.37
CA ASP A 8 -1.28 -1.02 7.62
C ASP A 8 -1.82 -2.03 8.65
N LEU A 9 -1.12 -3.16 8.82
CA LEU A 9 -1.48 -4.19 9.81
C LEU A 9 -1.12 -3.75 11.22
N THR A 10 0.09 -3.22 11.41
CA THR A 10 0.55 -2.72 12.72
C THR A 10 0.22 -1.25 12.95
N GLN A 11 -0.27 -0.57 11.91
CA GLN A 11 -0.60 0.86 11.87
C GLN A 11 0.59 1.73 12.25
N ASP A 12 1.73 1.46 11.61
CA ASP A 12 2.99 2.14 11.84
C ASP A 12 3.47 2.87 10.57
N LEU A 13 3.88 4.13 10.75
CA LEU A 13 4.50 4.93 9.69
C LEU A 13 5.98 5.13 10.02
N TYR A 14 6.84 4.72 9.11
CA TYR A 14 8.28 4.89 9.21
C TYR A 14 8.77 5.88 8.17
N PHE A 15 9.71 6.74 8.57
CA PHE A 15 10.49 7.56 7.65
C PHE A 15 11.96 7.21 7.79
N SER A 16 12.55 6.72 6.71
CA SER A 16 13.97 6.45 6.60
C SER A 16 14.65 7.54 5.79
N GLU A 17 15.69 8.14 6.35
CA GLU A 17 16.49 9.16 5.69
C GLU A 17 17.82 8.59 5.22
N ASN A 18 18.33 9.09 4.10
CA ASN A 18 19.71 8.85 3.73
C ASN A 18 20.62 9.73 4.59
N ALA A 19 21.72 9.18 5.11
CA ALA A 19 22.69 9.96 5.86
C ALA A 19 23.22 11.11 5.00
N GLN A 20 23.19 12.31 5.57
CA GLN A 20 23.92 13.45 5.04
C GLN A 20 25.42 13.13 5.14
N MET A 21 26.14 13.23 4.03
CA MET A 21 27.60 13.17 4.07
C MET A 21 28.15 14.44 4.73
N ASN A 22 28.18 14.47 6.05
CA ASN A 22 28.87 15.50 6.83
C ASN A 22 30.36 15.16 6.89
N GLY A 23 31.06 15.40 5.79
CA GLY A 23 32.50 15.20 5.71
C GLY A 23 33.05 15.44 4.31
N SER A 24 34.13 16.21 4.24
CA SER A 24 34.89 16.52 3.02
C SER A 24 35.44 15.23 2.37
N LEU A 25 34.59 14.54 1.61
CA LEU A 25 35.04 13.55 0.65
C LEU A 25 35.39 14.26 -0.65
N TRP A 26 36.57 13.96 -1.17
CA TRP A 26 37.07 14.47 -2.44
C TRP A 26 35.97 14.33 -3.51
N PRO A 27 35.64 15.40 -4.26
CA PRO A 27 34.49 15.43 -5.18
C PRO A 27 34.42 14.25 -6.15
N GLY A 28 35.55 13.66 -6.53
CA GLY A 28 35.64 12.50 -7.43
C GLY A 28 35.19 11.16 -6.83
N LEU A 29 35.13 11.00 -5.51
CA LEU A 29 34.74 9.73 -4.85
C LEU A 29 33.26 9.66 -4.44
N ARG A 30 32.54 10.79 -4.55
CA ARG A 30 31.12 10.90 -4.16
C ARG A 30 30.19 10.01 -4.99
N ASN A 31 30.52 9.80 -6.27
CA ASN A 31 29.69 8.99 -7.18
C ASN A 31 29.93 7.48 -7.05
N LEU A 32 31.03 7.06 -6.40
CA LEU A 32 31.42 5.65 -6.29
C LEU A 32 30.88 4.95 -5.03
N LYS A 33 30.45 5.71 -4.00
CA LYS A 33 30.18 5.16 -2.65
C LYS A 33 28.71 4.91 -2.31
N GLY A 34 27.79 5.10 -3.25
CA GLY A 34 26.36 4.85 -3.03
C GLY A 34 25.74 5.74 -1.95
N VAL A 35 24.59 5.33 -1.42
CA VAL A 35 23.82 6.05 -0.41
C VAL A 35 24.03 5.38 0.95
N SER A 36 24.37 6.16 1.97
CA SER A 36 24.52 5.65 3.35
C SER A 36 23.19 5.75 4.10
N GLU A 37 22.90 4.77 4.97
CA GLU A 37 21.72 4.76 5.83
C GLU A 37 21.81 5.88 6.87
N GLY A 38 20.74 6.70 6.99
CA GLY A 38 20.60 7.79 7.94
C GLY A 38 19.58 7.47 9.05
N SER A 39 18.95 8.49 9.63
CA SER A 39 17.97 8.33 10.71
C SER A 39 16.71 7.61 10.26
N MET A 40 16.13 6.82 11.17
CA MET A 40 14.84 6.17 11.03
C MET A 40 13.91 6.71 12.13
N THR A 41 12.81 7.35 11.73
CA THR A 41 11.79 7.86 12.67
C THR A 41 10.52 7.03 12.53
N ARG A 42 9.99 6.53 13.66
CA ARG A 42 8.67 5.90 13.74
C ARG A 42 7.66 6.92 14.23
N TYR A 43 6.63 7.18 13.43
CA TYR A 43 5.50 8.01 13.80
C TYR A 43 4.37 7.14 14.34
N PRO A 44 3.83 7.44 15.54
CA PRO A 44 2.66 6.75 16.04
C PRO A 44 1.43 7.18 15.23
N LEU A 45 0.76 6.23 14.59
CA LEU A 45 -0.58 6.47 14.08
C LEU A 45 -1.60 6.14 15.18
N LYS A 46 -2.70 6.90 15.22
CA LYS A 46 -3.80 6.57 16.12
C LYS A 46 -4.39 5.25 15.65
N ARG A 47 -4.23 4.21 16.46
CA ARG A 47 -4.82 2.92 16.14
C ARG A 47 -6.33 3.05 16.05
N TYR A 48 -6.86 2.45 15.00
CA TYR A 48 -8.28 2.43 14.74
C TYR A 48 -8.62 1.04 14.22
N GLU A 49 -9.71 0.45 14.72
CA GLU A 49 -10.12 -0.92 14.39
C GLU A 49 -10.64 -0.97 12.93
N PRO A 50 -9.95 -1.63 11.98
CA PRO A 50 -10.28 -1.51 10.56
C PRO A 50 -11.71 -1.91 10.22
N LEU A 51 -12.19 -3.03 10.78
CA LEU A 51 -13.55 -3.50 10.55
C LEU A 51 -14.61 -2.50 11.03
N LYS A 52 -14.34 -1.79 12.12
CA LYS A 52 -15.22 -0.73 12.59
C LYS A 52 -15.30 0.43 11.60
N ALA A 53 -14.21 0.78 10.92
CA ALA A 53 -14.19 1.88 9.94
C ALA A 53 -15.00 1.51 8.72
N GLU A 54 -14.83 0.28 8.25
CA GLU A 54 -15.57 -0.23 7.11
C GLU A 54 -17.07 -0.22 7.40
N LEU A 55 -17.48 -0.69 8.58
CA LEU A 55 -18.88 -0.67 9.00
C LEU A 55 -19.42 0.76 9.21
N ASP A 56 -18.67 1.63 9.87
CA ASP A 56 -19.05 3.03 10.08
C ASP A 56 -19.23 3.75 8.72
N ALA A 57 -18.32 3.53 7.78
CA ALA A 57 -18.37 4.11 6.43
C ALA A 57 -19.57 3.58 5.62
N PHE A 58 -19.86 2.28 5.72
CA PHE A 58 -21.04 1.70 5.10
C PHE A 58 -22.33 2.31 5.66
N LEU A 59 -22.43 2.44 6.99
CA LEU A 59 -23.59 3.05 7.64
C LEU A 59 -23.75 4.52 7.24
N MET A 60 -22.66 5.28 7.15
CA MET A 60 -22.67 6.67 6.69
C MET A 60 -23.20 6.77 5.25
N ALA A 61 -22.70 5.95 4.33
CA ALA A 61 -23.18 5.93 2.95
C ALA A 61 -24.70 5.64 2.86
N VAL A 62 -25.21 4.74 3.71
CA VAL A 62 -26.66 4.46 3.79
C VAL A 62 -27.45 5.65 4.33
N ILE A 63 -26.97 6.29 5.40
CA ILE A 63 -27.65 7.43 6.03
C ILE A 63 -27.67 8.66 5.11
N GLU A 64 -26.55 8.92 4.44
CA GLU A 64 -26.36 10.08 3.57
C GLU A 64 -26.88 9.83 2.14
N ASN A 65 -27.29 8.61 1.82
CA ASN A 65 -27.64 8.17 0.48
C ASN A 65 -26.52 8.49 -0.52
N ASP A 66 -25.30 8.15 -0.11
CA ASP A 66 -24.06 8.37 -0.86
C ASP A 66 -23.41 7.04 -1.27
N HIS A 67 -22.32 7.11 -2.04
CA HIS A 67 -21.60 5.93 -2.50
C HIS A 67 -20.77 5.29 -1.37
N VAL A 68 -20.83 3.96 -1.28
CA VAL A 68 -19.95 3.19 -0.39
C VAL A 68 -18.51 3.22 -0.89
N PRO A 69 -17.50 3.23 0.00
CA PRO A 69 -16.10 3.20 -0.41
C PRO A 69 -15.70 1.95 -1.22
N VAL A 70 -16.40 0.83 -0.98
CA VAL A 70 -16.24 -0.43 -1.70
C VAL A 70 -17.62 -0.96 -2.04
N SER A 71 -17.91 -1.06 -3.34
CA SER A 71 -19.18 -1.50 -3.90
C SER A 71 -19.28 -3.03 -4.02
N GLY A 72 -20.46 -3.53 -4.38
CA GLY A 72 -20.63 -4.94 -4.70
C GLY A 72 -19.91 -5.33 -5.98
N GLU A 73 -19.84 -4.40 -6.93
CA GLU A 73 -19.13 -4.52 -8.20
C GLU A 73 -17.62 -4.68 -7.98
N ASP A 74 -17.04 -3.92 -7.04
CA ASP A 74 -15.63 -4.09 -6.62
C ASP A 74 -15.38 -5.49 -6.07
N GLY A 75 -16.30 -5.99 -5.23
CA GLY A 75 -16.24 -7.35 -4.69
C GLY A 75 -16.33 -8.42 -5.79
N LEU A 76 -17.16 -8.21 -6.81
CA LEU A 76 -17.28 -9.11 -7.95
C LEU A 76 -16.00 -9.12 -8.78
N ALA A 77 -15.38 -7.96 -9.01
CA ALA A 77 -14.10 -7.84 -9.73
C ALA A 77 -12.98 -8.58 -8.97
N ALA A 78 -12.88 -8.37 -7.65
CA ALA A 78 -11.90 -9.07 -6.80
C ALA A 78 -12.10 -10.60 -6.84
N LEU A 79 -13.36 -11.06 -6.75
CA LEU A 79 -13.67 -12.49 -6.80
C LEU A 79 -13.30 -13.12 -8.15
N ARG A 80 -13.57 -12.43 -9.27
CA ARG A 80 -13.19 -12.89 -10.61
C ARG A 80 -11.68 -13.09 -10.73
N LEU A 81 -10.88 -12.14 -10.25
CA LEU A 81 -9.42 -12.24 -10.23
C LEU A 81 -8.94 -13.41 -9.37
N ALA A 82 -9.51 -13.58 -8.17
CA ALA A 82 -9.16 -14.69 -7.29
C ALA A 82 -9.45 -16.06 -7.95
N LEU A 83 -10.59 -16.20 -8.61
CA LEU A 83 -10.95 -17.43 -9.34
C LEU A 83 -10.01 -17.69 -10.52
N ALA A 84 -9.65 -16.66 -11.30
CA ALA A 84 -8.71 -16.78 -12.40
C ALA A 84 -7.30 -17.19 -11.93
N LEU A 85 -6.85 -16.69 -10.77
CA LEU A 85 -5.60 -17.11 -10.14
C LEU A 85 -5.63 -18.60 -9.76
N VAL A 86 -6.73 -19.06 -9.16
CA VAL A 86 -6.92 -20.47 -8.81
C VAL A 86 -6.93 -21.35 -10.07
N GLU A 87 -7.62 -20.92 -11.12
CA GLU A 87 -7.64 -21.63 -12.40
C GLU A 87 -6.25 -21.72 -13.03
N SER A 88 -5.53 -20.60 -13.14
CA SER A 88 -4.17 -20.56 -13.68
C SER A 88 -3.23 -21.47 -12.91
N GLY A 89 -3.31 -21.48 -11.57
CA GLY A 89 -2.51 -22.36 -10.73
C GLY A 89 -2.80 -23.85 -10.94
N ARG A 90 -4.03 -24.22 -11.30
CA ARG A 90 -4.39 -25.61 -11.63
C ARG A 90 -3.96 -26.02 -13.03
N THR A 91 -4.16 -25.14 -14.01
CA THR A 91 -3.94 -25.47 -15.43
C THR A 91 -2.51 -25.20 -15.89
N HIS A 92 -1.73 -24.44 -15.13
CA HIS A 92 -0.41 -23.93 -15.50
C HIS A 92 -0.45 -23.10 -16.80
N GLN A 93 -1.57 -22.43 -17.06
CA GLN A 93 -1.78 -21.58 -18.24
C GLN A 93 -2.14 -20.16 -17.82
N VAL A 94 -1.85 -19.20 -18.71
CA VAL A 94 -2.27 -17.81 -18.54
C VAL A 94 -3.78 -17.72 -18.76
N VAL A 95 -4.51 -17.23 -17.75
CA VAL A 95 -5.96 -16.96 -17.84
C VAL A 95 -6.17 -15.48 -18.14
N GLN A 96 -6.91 -15.19 -19.21
CA GLN A 96 -7.31 -13.82 -19.54
C GLN A 96 -8.53 -13.44 -18.71
N VAL A 97 -8.47 -12.31 -18.01
CA VAL A 97 -9.60 -11.77 -17.26
C VAL A 97 -10.10 -10.57 -18.07
N ALA A 98 -11.35 -10.65 -18.54
CA ALA A 98 -11.97 -9.53 -19.26
C ALA A 98 -12.20 -8.37 -18.28
N ASP A 99 -11.90 -7.16 -18.73
CA ASP A 99 -12.13 -5.94 -17.98
C ASP A 99 -13.53 -5.40 -18.33
N ASP A 100 -14.50 -5.64 -17.45
CA ASP A 100 -15.89 -5.15 -17.58
C ASP A 100 -16.04 -3.76 -16.96
N SER A 101 -15.02 -2.91 -17.07
CA SER A 101 -15.11 -1.52 -16.60
C SER A 101 -16.26 -0.79 -17.33
N ILE A 102 -17.37 -0.55 -16.62
CA ILE A 102 -18.47 0.36 -17.00
C ILE A 102 -18.17 1.75 -16.44
#